data_AF-A0A7S3SCJ3-F1
#
_entry.id   AF-A0A7S3SCJ3-F1
#
_cell.length_a   1.000
_cell.length_b   1.000
_cell.length_c   1.000
_cell.angle_alpha   90.00
_cell.angle_beta   90.00
_cell.angle_gamma   90.00
#
_symmetry.space_group_name_H-M   'P 1'
#
loop_
_entity.id
_entity.type
_entity.pdbx_description
1 polymer ?
#
loop_
_entity_poly.entity_id
_entity_poly.type
_entity_poly.pdbx_seq_one_letter_code
_entity_poly.pdbx_strand_id
1 'polypeptide(L)'
;AMCQSGQMTPKVVKEFKEAIDWLDAKGVSGITGDCGFMMYFQELARRHTRKPVFMSALAQLPAVTCAYSRNELIAIFTANGTTLTPMRNLIKDECGVDPEERRFVIVGCEDVPGFEA
;
A
#
# COMPACT_ATOMS: atom_id res chain seq x y z
N ALA A 1 -9.83 7.76 6.70
CA ALA A 1 -9.04 8.87 7.32
C ALA A 1 -7.62 8.49 7.78
N MET A 2 -7.39 7.64 8.79
CA MET A 2 -6.04 7.45 9.39
C MET A 2 -4.99 6.85 8.44
N CYS A 3 -5.36 5.85 7.64
CA CYS A 3 -4.43 5.31 6.64
C CYS A 3 -4.10 6.35 5.57
N GLN A 4 -5.09 7.14 5.13
CA GLN A 4 -4.87 8.20 4.12
C GLN A 4 -3.92 9.31 4.62
N SER A 5 -3.90 9.60 5.93
CA SER A 5 -2.96 10.57 6.50
C SER A 5 -1.55 10.00 6.73
N GLY A 6 -1.37 8.68 6.63
CA GLY A 6 -0.11 8.00 6.92
C GLY A 6 0.33 8.12 8.39
N GLN A 7 -0.55 8.54 9.29
CA GLN A 7 -0.22 8.78 10.70
C GLN A 7 -1.12 7.98 11.62
N MET A 8 -0.53 7.08 12.41
CA MET A 8 -1.22 6.39 13.50
C MET A 8 -1.00 7.12 14.83
N THR A 9 -2.01 7.12 15.70
CA THR A 9 -1.82 7.54 17.10
C THR A 9 -0.94 6.51 17.83
N PRO A 10 -0.26 6.88 18.94
CA PRO A 10 0.57 5.92 19.70
C PRO A 10 -0.19 4.68 20.15
N LYS A 11 -1.47 4.84 20.52
CA LYS A 11 -2.35 3.71 20.86
C LYS A 11 -2.52 2.78 19.66
N VAL A 12 -2.84 3.32 18.48
CA VAL A 12 -3.06 2.51 17.28
C VAL A 12 -1.76 1.83 16.81
N VAL A 13 -0.60 2.49 16.95
CA VAL A 13 0.70 1.85 16.67
C VAL A 13 0.92 0.62 17.57
N LYS A 14 0.53 0.71 18.85
CA LYS A 14 0.63 -0.43 19.78
C LYS A 14 -0.30 -1.57 19.35
N GLU A 15 -1.56 -1.29 19.08
CA GLU A 15 -2.53 -2.31 18.62
C GLU A 15 -2.12 -2.94 17.28
N PHE A 16 -1.55 -2.14 16.36
CA PHE A 16 -1.04 -2.62 15.07
C PHE A 16 0.10 -3.64 15.26
N LYS A 17 1.00 -3.36 16.20
CA LYS A 17 2.08 -4.29 16.58
C LYS A 17 1.55 -5.55 17.24
N GLU A 18 0.63 -5.42 18.19
CA GLU A 18 -0.01 -6.56 18.85
C GLU A 18 -0.77 -7.47 17.86
N ALA A 19 -1.39 -6.88 16.82
CA ALA A 19 -2.03 -7.64 15.75
C ALA A 19 -1.01 -8.43 14.91
N ILE A 20 0.16 -7.84 14.61
CA ILE A 20 1.25 -8.54 13.91
C ILE A 20 1.78 -9.70 14.78
N ASP A 21 2.04 -9.45 16.06
CA ASP A 21 2.49 -10.49 17.01
C ASP A 21 1.47 -11.64 17.10
N TRP A 22 0.17 -11.31 17.11
CA TRP A 22 -0.89 -12.31 17.10
C TRP A 22 -0.88 -13.16 15.81
N LEU A 23 -0.71 -12.54 14.64
CA LEU A 23 -0.61 -13.25 13.36
C LEU A 23 0.63 -14.15 13.30
N ASP A 24 1.77 -13.66 13.81
CA ASP A 24 3.00 -14.46 13.91
C ASP A 24 2.80 -15.69 14.77
N ALA A 25 2.13 -15.55 15.92
CA ALA A 25 1.78 -16.67 16.81
C ALA A 25 0.81 -17.68 16.17
N LYS A 26 0.02 -17.27 15.16
CA LYS A 26 -0.80 -18.18 14.35
C LYS A 26 0.00 -18.95 13.29
N GLY A 27 1.29 -18.67 13.14
CA GLY A 27 2.15 -19.40 12.21
C GLY A 27 1.89 -19.07 10.74
N VAL A 28 1.36 -17.87 10.44
CA VAL A 28 1.10 -17.45 9.06
C VAL A 28 2.37 -17.41 8.21
N SER A 29 2.22 -17.56 6.90
CA SER A 29 3.33 -17.46 5.94
C SER A 29 3.63 -16.03 5.50
N GLY A 30 2.69 -15.10 5.70
CA GLY A 30 2.81 -13.69 5.37
C GLY A 30 1.63 -12.89 5.88
N ILE A 31 1.75 -11.57 5.91
CA ILE A 31 0.74 -10.65 6.43
C ILE A 31 0.40 -9.63 5.34
N THR A 32 -0.90 -9.44 5.08
CA THR A 32 -1.39 -8.47 4.08
C THR A 32 -2.25 -7.41 4.75
N GLY A 33 -2.23 -6.20 4.23
CA GLY A 33 -3.19 -5.15 4.60
C GLY A 33 -4.45 -5.22 3.73
N ASP A 34 -5.55 -4.68 4.22
CA ASP A 34 -6.84 -4.64 3.53
C ASP A 34 -7.08 -3.31 2.79
N CYS A 35 -6.22 -2.31 3.00
CA CYS A 35 -6.37 -0.97 2.45
C CYS A 35 -5.13 -0.52 1.67
N GLY A 36 -5.33 0.04 0.47
CA GLY A 36 -4.24 0.52 -0.39
C GLY A 36 -3.34 1.59 0.26
N PHE A 37 -3.89 2.39 1.17
CA PHE A 37 -3.17 3.42 1.91
C PHE A 37 -2.29 2.86 3.03
N MET A 38 -2.44 1.59 3.41
CA MET A 38 -1.56 0.98 4.42
C MET A 38 -0.12 0.81 3.95
N MET A 39 0.20 1.16 2.69
CA MET A 39 1.60 1.28 2.24
C MET A 39 2.41 2.21 3.15
N TYR A 40 1.81 3.25 3.75
CA TYR A 40 2.49 4.10 4.76
C TYR A 40 3.05 3.31 5.95
N PHE A 41 2.51 2.13 6.22
CA PHE A 41 2.87 1.29 7.36
C PHE A 41 3.64 0.04 6.96
N GLN A 42 4.01 -0.08 5.67
CA GLN A 42 4.79 -1.18 5.12
C GLN A 42 6.13 -1.35 5.86
N GLU A 43 6.88 -0.26 6.04
CA GLU A 43 8.16 -0.28 6.76
C GLU A 43 7.98 -0.66 8.24
N LEU A 44 6.97 -0.10 8.91
CA LEU A 44 6.68 -0.38 10.32
C LEU A 44 6.40 -1.87 10.53
N ALA A 45 5.53 -2.46 9.69
CA ALA A 45 5.21 -3.88 9.74
C ALA A 45 6.45 -4.74 9.46
N ARG A 46 7.19 -4.42 8.39
CA ARG A 46 8.40 -5.16 7.97
C ARG A 46 9.50 -5.17 9.03
N ARG A 47 9.63 -4.08 9.81
CA ARG A 47 10.60 -4.00 10.91
C ARG A 47 10.17 -4.77 12.15
N HIS A 48 8.88 -5.04 12.31
CA HIS A 48 8.34 -5.65 13.52
C HIS A 48 8.31 -7.19 13.45
N THR A 49 7.96 -7.76 12.30
CA THR A 49 7.93 -9.22 12.08
C THR A 49 9.09 -9.69 11.19
N ARG A 50 9.38 -11.01 11.24
CA ARG A 50 10.26 -11.70 10.28
C ARG A 50 9.50 -12.29 9.09
N LYS A 51 8.16 -12.24 9.11
CA LYS A 51 7.32 -12.74 8.01
C LYS A 51 7.29 -11.72 6.86
N PRO A 52 7.11 -12.16 5.61
CA PRO A 52 6.79 -11.28 4.49
C PRO A 52 5.54 -10.44 4.78
N VAL A 53 5.59 -9.15 4.47
CA VAL A 53 4.47 -8.23 4.64
C VAL A 53 4.13 -7.51 3.32
N PHE A 54 2.84 -7.39 3.02
CA PHE A 54 2.31 -6.71 1.84
C PHE A 54 1.13 -5.85 2.26
N MET A 55 1.42 -4.71 2.87
CA MET A 55 0.40 -3.85 3.48
C MET A 55 -0.53 -3.23 2.43
N SER A 56 -0.11 -3.16 1.18
CA SER A 56 -0.92 -2.63 0.08
C SER A 56 -0.75 -3.47 -1.18
N ALA A 57 -1.80 -3.52 -2.00
CA ALA A 57 -1.74 -4.12 -3.34
C ALA A 57 -0.66 -3.48 -4.22
N LEU A 58 -0.25 -2.24 -3.93
CA LEU A 58 0.87 -1.57 -4.60
C LEU A 58 2.19 -2.35 -4.49
N ALA A 59 2.36 -3.22 -3.49
CA ALA A 59 3.54 -4.08 -3.39
C ALA A 59 3.67 -5.08 -4.56
N GLN A 60 2.59 -5.33 -5.30
CA GLN A 60 2.58 -6.18 -6.49
C GLN A 60 2.97 -5.41 -7.77
N LEU A 61 3.00 -4.07 -7.72
CA LEU A 61 3.27 -3.21 -8.86
C LEU A 61 4.58 -3.55 -9.60
N PRO A 62 5.68 -3.97 -8.94
CA PRO A 62 6.92 -4.31 -9.65
C PRO A 62 6.77 -5.55 -10.54
N ALA A 63 6.07 -6.57 -10.04
CA ALA A 63 5.78 -7.79 -10.79
C ALA A 63 4.85 -7.53 -11.98
N VAL A 64 3.85 -6.65 -11.80
CA VAL A 64 2.99 -6.20 -12.90
C VAL A 64 3.82 -5.40 -13.92
N THR A 65 4.65 -4.46 -13.46
CA THR A 65 5.45 -3.59 -14.31
C THR A 65 6.42 -4.35 -15.20
N CYS A 66 7.06 -5.41 -14.67
CA CYS A 66 8.00 -6.23 -15.44
C CYS A 66 7.32 -7.18 -16.43
N ALA A 67 6.03 -7.49 -16.22
CA ALA A 67 5.29 -8.41 -17.09
C ALA A 67 4.87 -7.79 -18.44
N TYR A 68 4.83 -6.45 -18.52
CA TYR A 68 4.34 -5.73 -19.70
C TYR A 68 5.41 -4.84 -20.34
N SER A 69 5.32 -4.63 -21.65
CA SER A 69 6.18 -3.74 -22.42
C SER A 69 6.13 -2.31 -21.89
N ARG A 70 7.24 -1.55 -22.03
CA ARG A 70 7.34 -0.14 -21.58
C ARG A 70 6.29 0.79 -22.20
N ASN A 71 5.69 0.41 -23.32
CA ASN A 71 4.67 1.19 -24.01
C ASN A 71 3.23 0.82 -23.60
N GLU A 72 3.05 -0.28 -22.86
CA GLU A 72 1.75 -0.69 -22.32
C GLU A 72 1.46 0.07 -21.02
N LEU A 73 0.21 0.53 -20.91
CA LEU A 73 -0.28 1.29 -19.78
C LEU A 73 -0.74 0.36 -18.65
N ILE A 74 -0.52 0.77 -17.41
CA ILE A 74 -0.93 0.11 -16.18
C ILE A 74 -1.83 1.09 -15.41
N ALA A 75 -3.09 0.72 -15.22
CA ALA A 75 -4.03 1.50 -14.44
C ALA A 75 -3.93 1.12 -12.95
N ILE A 76 -3.82 2.13 -12.08
CA ILE A 76 -3.81 1.99 -10.63
C ILE A 76 -5.08 2.64 -10.10
N PHE A 77 -6.03 1.83 -9.65
CA PHE A 77 -7.27 2.30 -9.07
C PHE A 77 -7.09 2.57 -7.57
N THR A 78 -7.62 3.69 -7.10
CA THR A 78 -7.59 4.07 -5.69
C THR A 78 -8.93 4.68 -5.28
N ALA A 79 -9.34 4.46 -4.04
CA ALA A 79 -10.55 5.06 -3.49
C ALA A 79 -10.48 6.60 -3.51
N ASN A 80 -9.28 7.18 -3.49
CA ASN A 80 -9.10 8.62 -3.64
C ASN A 80 -7.76 8.93 -4.33
N GLY A 81 -7.81 9.57 -5.51
CA GLY A 81 -6.63 9.93 -6.29
C GLY A 81 -5.82 11.08 -5.68
N THR A 82 -6.53 12.02 -5.05
CA THR A 82 -5.95 13.20 -4.40
C THR A 82 -5.04 12.81 -3.23
N THR A 83 -5.45 11.84 -2.41
CA THR A 83 -4.67 11.39 -1.25
C THR A 83 -3.60 10.34 -1.59
N LEU A 84 -3.67 9.71 -2.77
CA LEU A 84 -2.61 8.84 -3.26
C LEU A 84 -1.41 9.64 -3.81
N THR A 85 -1.66 10.82 -4.39
CA THR A 85 -0.60 11.64 -5.02
C THR A 85 0.59 11.96 -4.08
N PRO A 86 0.40 12.29 -2.80
CA PRO A 86 1.51 12.46 -1.85
C PRO A 86 2.36 11.20 -1.60
N MET A 87 1.85 10.01 -1.93
CA MET A 87 2.55 8.73 -1.72
C MET A 87 3.59 8.42 -2.81
N ARG A 88 3.78 9.27 -3.82
CA ARG A 88 4.69 9.00 -4.95
C ARG A 88 6.08 8.54 -4.52
N ASN A 89 6.72 9.28 -3.61
CA ASN A 89 8.05 8.93 -3.10
C ASN A 89 8.02 7.60 -2.34
N LEU A 90 7.00 7.38 -1.51
CA LEU A 90 6.84 6.13 -0.78
C LEU A 90 6.66 4.93 -1.73
N ILE A 91 5.86 5.07 -2.79
CA ILE A 91 5.67 4.04 -3.82
C ILE A 91 7.01 3.76 -4.51
N LYS A 92 7.78 4.80 -4.82
CA LYS A 92 9.11 4.65 -5.41
C LYS A 92 10.07 3.89 -4.51
N ASP A 93 10.11 4.23 -3.22
CA ASP A 93 11.01 3.61 -2.26
C ASP A 93 10.61 2.16 -1.92
N GLU A 94 9.32 1.90 -1.71
CA GLU A 94 8.81 0.59 -1.28
C GLU A 94 8.58 -0.39 -2.44
N CYS A 95 8.24 0.11 -3.63
CA CYS A 95 7.98 -0.72 -4.80
C CYS A 95 9.13 -0.69 -5.83
N GLY A 96 10.03 0.30 -5.81
CA GLY A 96 11.11 0.38 -6.81
C GLY A 96 10.60 0.67 -8.23
N VAL A 97 9.46 1.35 -8.35
CA VAL A 97 8.88 1.83 -9.62
C VAL A 97 8.64 3.32 -9.52
N ASP A 98 8.80 4.06 -10.61
CA ASP A 98 8.53 5.50 -10.59
C ASP A 98 7.08 5.76 -11.02
N PRO A 99 6.15 6.10 -10.09
CA PRO A 99 4.75 6.29 -10.40
C PRO A 99 4.48 7.50 -11.32
N GLU A 100 5.51 8.29 -11.64
CA GLU A 100 5.44 9.39 -12.61
C GLU A 100 5.77 8.94 -14.04
N GLU A 101 6.20 7.70 -14.25
CA GLU A 101 6.34 7.15 -15.60
C GLU A 101 4.99 7.23 -16.33
N ARG A 102 5.03 7.68 -17.59
CA ARG A 102 3.85 7.84 -18.47
C ARG A 102 2.96 6.59 -18.54
N ARG A 103 3.52 5.41 -18.25
CA ARG A 103 2.80 4.14 -18.29
C ARG A 103 1.90 3.90 -17.08
N PHE A 104 2.05 4.61 -15.96
CA PHE A 104 1.16 4.49 -14.81
C PHE A 104 0.04 5.52 -14.88
N VAL A 105 -1.20 5.04 -14.90
CA VAL A 105 -2.40 5.86 -14.92
C VAL A 105 -3.12 5.70 -13.58
N ILE A 106 -3.04 6.71 -12.72
CA ILE A 106 -3.75 6.71 -11.44
C ILE A 106 -5.20 7.13 -11.69
N VAL A 107 -6.14 6.27 -11.29
CA VAL A 107 -7.58 6.49 -11.43
C VAL A 107 -8.18 6.57 -10.03
N GLY A 108 -8.65 7.77 -9.69
CA GLY A 108 -9.39 8.02 -8.46
C GLY A 108 -10.86 7.59 -8.60
N CYS A 109 -11.39 6.95 -7.56
CA CYS A 109 -12.79 6.54 -7.47
C CYS A 109 -13.59 7.36 -6.44
N GLU A 110 -13.06 8.51 -5.99
CA GLU A 110 -13.68 9.34 -4.94
C GLU A 110 -15.10 9.83 -5.28
N ASP A 111 -15.42 9.95 -6.57
CA ASP A 111 -16.73 10.38 -7.06
C ASP A 111 -17.64 9.19 -7.50
N VAL A 112 -17.21 7.95 -7.29
CA VAL A 112 -17.97 6.74 -7.66
C VAL A 112 -18.85 6.31 -6.48
N PRO A 113 -20.18 6.16 -6.67
CA PRO A 113 -21.06 5.66 -5.62
C PRO A 113 -20.60 4.29 -5.08
N GLY A 114 -20.49 4.15 -3.76
CA GLY A 114 -19.98 2.94 -3.10
C GLY A 114 -18.46 2.91 -2.89
N PHE A 115 -17.73 3.95 -3.30
CA PHE A 115 -16.29 4.13 -3.05
C PHE A 115 -15.99 5.27 -2.08
N GLU A 116 -16.97 5.66 -1.26
CA GLU A 116 -16.82 6.70 -0.26
C GLU A 116 -15.71 6.30 0.76
N ALA A 117 -14.66 7.11 0.87
CA ALA A 117 -13.40 6.80 1.57
C ALA A 117 -13.16 7.62 2.85
#